data_AF-A0A7Y2NV85-F1
#
_entry.id   AF-A0A7Y2NV85-F1
#
_cell.length_a   1.000
_cell.length_b   1.000
_cell.length_c   1.000
_cell.angle_alpha   90.00
_cell.angle_beta   90.00
_cell.angle_gamma   90.00
#
_symmetry.space_group_name_H-M   'P 1'
#
loop_
_entity.id
_entity.type
_entity.pdbx_description
1 polymer ?
#
loop_
_entity_poly.entity_id
_entity_poly.type
_entity_poly.pdbx_seq_one_letter_code
_entity_poly.pdbx_strand_id
1 'polypeptide(L)' 'EVCHAMVHGGPYPATTDPRSTSVGTMAIRRFTRPVCYQDFPTERLPVELSDRAPAGLLRLVDGEWVQSS' A
#
# COMPACT_ATOMS: atom_id res chain seq x y z
N GLU A 1 22.40 -6.60 3.57
CA GLU A 1 21.71 -5.56 2.79
C GLU A 1 20.23 -5.54 3.15
N VAL A 2 19.57 -4.38 3.14
CA VAL A 2 18.11 -4.23 3.26
C VAL A 2 17.56 -3.95 1.86
N CYS A 3 16.67 -4.80 1.34
CA CYS A 3 16.17 -4.72 -0.04
C CYS A 3 14.65 -4.94 -0.14
N HIS A 4 14.08 -4.77 -1.35
CA HIS A 4 12.63 -4.95 -1.59
C HIS A 4 12.16 -6.39 -1.40
N ALA A 5 12.99 -7.38 -1.74
CA ALA A 5 12.65 -8.80 -1.71
C ALA A 5 12.87 -9.46 -0.32
N MET A 6 13.30 -8.70 0.69
CA MET A 6 13.62 -9.23 2.01
C MET A 6 12.40 -9.84 2.72
N VAL A 7 12.60 -11.02 3.33
CA VAL A 7 11.63 -11.67 4.22
C VAL A 7 12.30 -11.93 5.57
N HIS A 8 12.09 -11.04 6.54
CA HIS A 8 12.58 -11.17 7.91
C HIS A 8 11.41 -11.47 8.86
N GLY A 9 11.27 -12.75 9.20
CA GLY A 9 10.14 -13.32 9.94
C GLY A 9 10.11 -14.84 9.73
N GLY A 10 8.93 -15.44 9.76
CA GLY A 10 8.73 -16.88 9.58
C GLY A 10 7.59 -17.42 10.47
N PRO A 11 7.36 -18.74 10.48
CA PRO A 11 6.42 -19.35 11.43
C PRO A 11 6.79 -19.08 12.90
N TYR A 12 5.82 -19.18 13.79
CA TYR A 12 6.07 -19.11 15.24
C TYR A 12 7.13 -20.15 15.66
N PRO A 13 8.12 -19.81 16.52
CA PRO A 13 8.23 -18.59 17.32
C PRO A 13 8.99 -17.41 16.68
N ALA A 14 9.39 -17.49 15.41
CA ALA A 14 10.20 -16.43 14.78
C ALA A 14 9.45 -15.08 14.67
N THR A 15 8.13 -15.12 14.48
CA THR A 15 7.25 -13.94 14.58
C THR A 15 5.84 -14.39 14.99
N THR A 16 5.01 -13.44 15.42
CA THR A 16 3.60 -13.64 15.77
C THR A 16 2.65 -13.49 14.57
N ASP A 17 3.09 -12.91 13.44
CA ASP A 17 2.33 -12.91 12.18
C ASP A 17 3.23 -13.34 11.00
N PRO A 18 3.16 -14.61 10.57
CA PRO A 18 4.00 -15.17 9.51
C PRO A 18 3.67 -14.65 8.11
N ARG A 19 2.58 -13.89 7.93
CA ARG A 19 2.18 -13.32 6.63
C ARG A 19 2.89 -12.01 6.30
N SER A 20 3.75 -11.52 7.20
CA SER A 20 4.42 -10.22 7.11
C SER A 20 5.95 -10.35 7.16
N THR A 21 6.64 -9.25 6.84
CA THR A 21 8.07 -9.07 7.09
C THR A 21 8.29 -7.89 8.02
N SER A 22 9.30 -7.96 8.89
CA SER A 22 9.69 -6.86 9.76
C SER A 22 10.82 -5.98 9.18
N VAL A 23 11.52 -6.46 8.14
CA VAL A 23 12.58 -5.74 7.40
C VAL A 23 12.29 -5.78 5.90
N GLY A 24 12.70 -4.76 5.16
CA GLY A 24 12.40 -4.60 3.73
C GLY A 24 11.16 -3.73 3.51
N THR A 25 10.96 -3.28 2.27
CA THR A 25 9.95 -2.26 1.94
C THR A 25 8.52 -2.70 2.23
N MET A 26 8.23 -3.99 2.17
CA MET A 26 6.92 -4.57 2.50
C MET A 26 6.55 -4.48 3.99
N ALA A 27 7.51 -4.18 4.88
CA ALA A 27 7.25 -4.04 6.32
C ALA A 27 6.29 -2.89 6.64
N ILE A 28 6.16 -1.89 5.75
CA ILE A 28 5.21 -0.77 5.90
C ILE A 28 3.76 -1.24 6.05
N ARG A 29 3.40 -2.36 5.41
CA ARG A 29 2.02 -2.89 5.43
C ARG A 29 1.54 -3.32 6.81
N ARG A 30 2.44 -3.51 7.78
CA ARG A 30 2.07 -3.79 9.18
C ARG A 30 1.42 -2.60 9.89
N PHE A 31 1.57 -1.40 9.35
CA PHE A 31 1.10 -0.15 9.95
C PHE A 31 0.04 0.56 9.10
N THR A 32 -0.47 -0.09 8.05
CA THR A 32 -1.48 0.47 7.15
C THR A 32 -2.74 -0.40 7.12
N ARG A 33 -3.85 0.19 6.70
CA ARG A 33 -5.11 -0.51 6.42
C ARG A 33 -5.81 0.10 5.20
N PRO A 34 -6.50 -0.69 4.38
CA PRO A 34 -7.33 -0.16 3.30
C PRO A 34 -8.58 0.54 3.84
N VAL A 35 -9.03 1.57 3.12
CA VAL A 35 -10.29 2.30 3.37
C VAL A 35 -10.98 2.53 2.04
N CYS A 36 -12.28 2.27 1.97
CA CYS A 36 -13.09 2.49 0.77
C CYS A 36 -13.96 3.74 0.93
N TYR A 37 -14.06 4.54 -0.14
CA TYR A 37 -14.90 5.73 -0.23
C TYR A 37 -15.92 5.51 -1.35
N GLN A 38 -17.21 5.49 -1.01
CA GLN A 38 -18.32 5.28 -1.96
C GLN A 38 -19.25 6.49 -1.91
N ASP A 39 -19.68 6.97 -3.08
CA ASP A 39 -20.52 8.16 -3.26
C ASP A 39 -20.00 9.37 -2.45
N PHE A 40 -18.68 9.47 -2.34
CA PHE A 40 -18.02 10.49 -1.52
C PHE A 40 -17.77 11.75 -2.34
N PRO A 41 -18.03 12.96 -1.81
CA PRO A 41 -17.82 14.21 -2.56
C PRO A 41 -16.36 14.38 -3.00
N THR A 42 -16.14 14.66 -4.29
CA THR A 42 -14.82 14.74 -4.91
C THR A 42 -13.90 15.74 -4.23
N GLU A 43 -14.44 16.88 -3.79
CA GLU A 43 -13.70 17.95 -3.13
C GLU A 43 -13.18 17.57 -1.73
N ARG A 44 -13.71 16.49 -1.14
CA ARG A 44 -13.30 15.98 0.17
C ARG A 44 -12.47 14.70 0.10
N LEU A 45 -12.35 14.07 -1.07
CA LEU A 45 -11.51 12.89 -1.23
C LEU A 45 -10.05 13.19 -0.81
N PRO A 46 -9.35 12.23 -0.21
CA PRO A 46 -7.89 12.29 -0.10
C PRO A 46 -7.27 12.59 -1.47
N VAL A 47 -6.23 13.41 -1.51
CA VAL A 47 -5.64 13.90 -2.77
C VAL A 47 -5.18 12.72 -3.64
N GLU A 48 -4.70 11.64 -3.03
CA GLU A 48 -4.22 10.41 -3.64
C GLU A 48 -5.32 9.63 -4.38
N LEU A 49 -6.59 9.86 -4.04
CA LEU A 49 -7.76 9.23 -4.68
C LEU A 49 -8.46 10.15 -5.68
N SER A 50 -8.05 11.42 -5.76
CA SER A 50 -8.66 12.44 -6.61
C SER A 50 -7.93 12.62 -7.95
N ASP A 51 -8.51 13.37 -8.89
CA ASP A 51 -7.87 13.75 -10.16
C ASP A 51 -6.70 14.73 -9.97
N ARG A 52 -6.52 15.26 -8.76
CA ARG A 52 -5.39 16.12 -8.38
C ARG A 52 -4.25 15.33 -7.72
N ALA A 53 -4.24 14.00 -7.87
CA ALA A 53 -3.20 13.15 -7.31
C ALA A 53 -1.81 13.58 -7.82
N PRO A 54 -0.76 13.51 -6.98
CA PRO A 54 0.61 13.80 -7.41
C PRO A 54 1.04 12.91 -8.59
N ALA A 55 1.78 13.49 -9.53
CA ALA A 55 2.34 12.76 -10.65
C ALA A 55 3.18 11.56 -10.18
N GLY A 56 3.11 10.46 -10.92
CA GLY A 56 3.85 9.24 -10.63
C GLY A 56 3.17 8.27 -9.66
N LEU A 57 2.05 8.64 -9.03
CA LEU A 57 1.28 7.71 -8.20
C LEU A 57 0.61 6.64 -9.07
N LEU A 58 0.89 5.37 -8.73
CA LEU A 58 0.34 4.20 -9.41
C LEU A 58 -1.01 3.82 -8.78
N ARG A 59 -2.05 3.69 -9.61
CA ARG A 59 -3.41 3.33 -9.21
C ARG A 59 -3.88 2.13 -10.02
N LEU A 60 -4.70 1.29 -9.42
CA LEU A 60 -5.38 0.20 -10.13
C LEU A 60 -6.82 0.64 -10.39
N VAL A 61 -7.18 0.86 -11.65
CA VAL A 61 -8.51 1.30 -12.10
C VAL A 61 -9.08 0.23 -13.00
N ASP A 62 -10.24 -0.33 -12.63
CA ASP A 62 -10.92 -1.42 -13.36
C ASP A 62 -10.02 -2.62 -13.70
N GLY A 63 -9.04 -2.90 -12.84
CA GLY A 63 -8.09 -4.01 -13.01
C GLY A 63 -6.83 -3.66 -13.82
N GLU A 64 -6.71 -2.44 -14.32
CA GLU A 64 -5.55 -1.96 -15.08
C GLU A 64 -4.71 -0.96 -14.28
N TRP A 65 -3.39 -1.06 -14.42
CA TRP A 65 -2.47 -0.14 -13.77
C TRP A 65 -2.37 1.16 -14.56
N VAL A 66 -2.73 2.27 -13.90
CA VAL A 66 -2.61 3.63 -14.43
C VAL A 66 -1.65 4.43 -13.57
N GLN A 67 -0.83 5.27 -14.20
CA GLN A 67 0.05 6.20 -13.50
C GLN A 67 -0.45 7.61 -13.70
N SER A 68 -0.58 8.34 -12.59
CA SER A 68 -0.96 9.75 -12.59
C SER A 68 0.06 10.53 -13.44
N SER A 69 -0.43 11.26 -14.44
CA SER A 69 0.36 12.08 -15.37
C SER A 69 0.99 13.28 -14.70
#